data_AF-A0A932DG12-F1
#
_entry.id   AF-A0A932DG12-F1
#
_cell.length_a   1.000
_cell.length_b   1.000
_cell.length_c   1.000
_cell.angle_alpha   90.00
_cell.angle_beta   90.00
_cell.angle_gamma   90.00
#
_symmetry.space_group_name_H-M   'P 1'
#
loop_
_entity.id
_entity.type
_entity.pdbx_description
1 polymer ?
#
loop_
_entity_poly.entity_id
_entity_poly.type
_entity_poly.pdbx_seq_one_letter_code
_entity_poly.pdbx_strand_id
1 'polypeptide(L)'
;MVDQRLRTAVATTPAGARWSGWFVLAGLGVIAVYLVAGFQLSQAAAGYFAIPKVERDAAAAGSAVLAQLQYLQAASAWLEPFKFTGLSLIITGIVLSLSAIIQTLRTRAAVMDTALAARKGASR
;
A
#
# COMPACT_ATOMS: atom_id res chain seq x y z
N MET A 1 11.20 -8.81 -41.13
CA MET A 1 10.80 -7.57 -40.42
C MET A 1 9.65 -7.76 -39.42
N VAL A 2 8.63 -8.60 -39.72
CA VAL A 2 7.46 -8.83 -38.82
C VAL A 2 7.85 -9.43 -37.45
N ASP A 3 8.74 -10.43 -37.42
CA ASP A 3 9.19 -11.07 -36.17
C ASP A 3 9.81 -10.09 -35.16
N GLN A 4 10.54 -9.08 -35.62
CA GLN A 4 11.19 -8.13 -34.73
C GLN A 4 10.17 -7.20 -34.06
N ARG A 5 9.10 -6.80 -34.77
CA ARG A 5 8.01 -6.00 -34.19
C ARG A 5 7.18 -6.79 -33.19
N LEU A 6 6.93 -8.08 -33.46
CA LEU A 6 6.23 -8.97 -32.52
C LEU A 6 7.07 -9.19 -31.25
N ARG A 7 8.37 -9.41 -31.38
CA ARG A 7 9.30 -9.54 -30.24
C ARG A 7 9.36 -8.27 -29.40
N THR A 8 9.40 -7.08 -30.02
CA THR A 8 9.39 -5.82 -29.27
C THR A 8 8.06 -5.55 -28.58
N ALA A 9 6.92 -5.89 -29.20
CA ALA A 9 5.61 -5.72 -28.60
C ALA A 9 5.41 -6.59 -27.36
N VAL A 10 5.96 -7.81 -27.34
CA VAL A 10 5.92 -8.69 -26.16
C VAL A 10 6.86 -8.22 -25.05
N ALA A 11 7.95 -7.52 -25.39
CA ALA A 11 8.99 -7.14 -24.43
C ALA A 11 8.68 -5.84 -23.65
N THR A 12 7.74 -5.00 -24.08
CA THR A 12 7.46 -3.73 -23.38
C THR A 12 6.68 -3.95 -22.10
N THR A 13 7.30 -3.68 -20.95
CA THR A 13 6.62 -3.62 -19.65
C THR A 13 5.60 -2.46 -19.66
N PRO A 14 4.31 -2.71 -19.37
CA PRO A 14 3.31 -1.65 -19.31
C PRO A 14 3.64 -0.64 -18.21
N ALA A 15 3.36 0.64 -18.47
CA ALA A 15 3.73 1.75 -17.59
C ALA A 15 3.19 1.59 -16.15
N GLY A 16 1.99 1.00 -15.98
CA GLY A 16 1.39 0.74 -14.67
C GLY A 16 2.20 -0.21 -13.77
N ALA A 17 2.92 -1.19 -14.35
CA ALA A 17 3.75 -2.12 -13.58
C ALA A 17 4.99 -1.43 -12.99
N ARG A 18 5.47 -0.36 -13.62
CA ARG A 18 6.65 0.39 -13.16
C ARG A 18 6.38 1.13 -11.85
N TRP A 19 5.13 1.56 -11.66
CA TRP A 19 4.72 2.37 -10.49
C TRP A 19 4.05 1.54 -9.41
N SER A 20 3.42 0.42 -9.76
CA SER A 20 2.75 -0.49 -8.82
C SER A 20 3.63 -0.84 -7.61
N GLY A 21 4.88 -1.25 -7.83
CA GLY A 21 5.79 -1.64 -6.75
C GLY A 21 6.06 -0.48 -5.78
N TRP A 22 6.21 0.73 -6.30
CA TRP A 22 6.41 1.93 -5.46
C TRP A 22 5.20 2.25 -4.59
N PHE A 23 3.98 2.09 -5.11
CA PHE A 23 2.74 2.28 -4.33
C PHE A 23 2.61 1.24 -3.21
N VAL A 24 2.91 -0.03 -3.50
CA VAL A 24 2.90 -1.09 -2.49
C VAL A 24 3.95 -0.83 -1.42
N LEU A 25 5.19 -0.48 -1.81
CA LEU A 25 6.27 -0.17 -0.87
C LEU A 25 5.95 1.06 -0.02
N ALA A 26 5.38 2.11 -0.62
CA ALA A 26 4.95 3.30 0.11
C ALA A 26 3.85 2.97 1.14
N GLY A 27 2.85 2.18 0.75
CA GLY A 27 1.80 1.75 1.67
C GLY A 27 2.31 0.85 2.80
N LEU A 28 3.23 -0.08 2.50
CA LEU A 28 3.92 -0.88 3.52
C LEU A 28 4.75 0.00 4.46
N GLY A 29 5.43 1.03 3.93
CA GLY A 29 6.17 2.01 4.73
C GLY A 29 5.25 2.76 5.71
N VAL A 30 4.06 3.17 5.26
CA VAL A 30 3.05 3.79 6.13
C VAL A 30 2.58 2.82 7.21
N ILE A 31 2.35 1.55 6.88
CA ILE A 31 1.98 0.52 7.88
C ILE A 31 3.12 0.28 8.88
N ALA A 32 4.37 0.30 8.45
CA ALA A 32 5.52 0.19 9.35
C ALA A 32 5.58 1.38 10.33
N VAL A 33 5.35 2.61 9.86
CA VAL A 33 5.27 3.79 10.73
C VAL A 33 4.10 3.68 11.71
N TYR A 34 2.93 3.22 11.23
CA TYR A 34 1.76 2.95 12.08
C TYR A 34 2.10 1.96 13.20
N LEU A 35 2.82 0.88 12.88
CA LEU A 35 3.23 -0.14 13.85
C LEU A 35 4.16 0.46 14.93
N VAL A 36 5.18 1.23 14.52
CA VAL A 36 6.10 1.88 15.46
C VAL A 36 5.36 2.86 16.37
N ALA A 37 4.51 3.71 15.81
CA ALA A 37 3.73 4.66 16.59
C ALA A 37 2.74 3.96 17.54
N GLY A 38 2.10 2.87 17.10
CA GLY A 38 1.25 2.02 17.94
C GLY A 38 2.01 1.36 19.10
N PHE A 39 3.24 0.91 18.86
CA PHE A 39 4.10 0.38 19.92
C PHE A 39 4.42 1.43 20.98
N GLN A 40 4.79 2.65 20.56
CA GLN A 40 5.06 3.75 21.50
C GLN A 40 3.81 4.15 22.29
N LEU A 41 2.65 4.16 21.62
CA LEU A 41 1.36 4.44 22.27
C LEU A 41 1.00 3.37 23.30
N SER A 42 1.29 2.10 23.01
CA SER A 42 1.11 0.98 23.95
C SER A 42 1.97 1.14 25.21
N GLN A 43 3.23 1.55 25.06
CA GLN A 43 4.11 1.81 26.22
C GLN A 43 3.60 2.99 27.07
N ALA A 44 3.14 4.07 26.42
CA ALA A 44 2.53 5.20 27.12
C ALA A 44 1.24 4.81 27.86
N ALA A 45 0.41 3.97 27.24
CA ALA A 45 -0.81 3.45 27.85
C ALA A 45 -0.48 2.59 29.09
N ALA A 46 0.51 1.71 28.99
CA ALA A 46 0.95 0.89 30.11
C ALA A 46 1.40 1.74 31.31
N GLY A 47 2.17 2.80 31.05
CA GLY A 47 2.57 3.76 32.10
C GLY A 47 1.39 4.49 32.73
N TYR A 48 0.45 4.97 31.92
CA TYR A 48 -0.74 5.67 32.41
C TYR A 48 -1.66 4.75 33.24
N PHE A 49 -1.91 3.53 32.79
CA PHE A 49 -2.81 2.60 33.47
C PHE A 49 -2.17 1.87 34.67
N ALA A 50 -0.85 1.97 34.84
CA ALA A 50 -0.18 1.55 36.08
C ALA A 50 -0.53 2.46 37.28
N ILE A 51 -0.96 3.70 37.03
CA ILE A 51 -1.36 4.64 38.08
C ILE A 51 -2.74 4.26 38.63
N PRO A 52 -2.90 4.16 39.97
CA PRO A 52 -4.18 3.90 40.61
C PRO A 52 -5.27 4.84 40.10
N LYS A 53 -6.47 4.30 39.88
CA LYS A 53 -7.59 5.08 39.34
C LYS A 53 -7.89 6.33 40.17
N VAL A 54 -7.84 6.22 41.51
CA VAL A 54 -8.08 7.34 42.43
C VAL A 54 -7.11 8.50 42.21
N GLU A 55 -5.85 8.21 41.88
CA GLU A 55 -4.84 9.24 41.61
C GLU A 55 -5.02 9.87 40.22
N ARG A 56 -5.50 9.11 39.24
CA ARG A 56 -5.82 9.62 37.90
C ARG A 56 -7.03 10.54 37.91
N ASP A 57 -8.08 10.16 38.63
CA ASP A 57 -9.31 10.94 38.74
C ASP A 57 -9.12 12.21 39.60
N ALA A 58 -8.19 12.17 40.56
CA ALA A 58 -7.81 13.33 41.38
C ALA A 58 -6.73 14.23 40.75
N ALA A 59 -6.26 13.92 39.54
CA ALA A 59 -5.17 14.63 38.90
C ALA A 59 -5.55 16.10 38.60
N ALA A 60 -4.74 17.03 39.12
CA ALA A 60 -4.94 18.45 38.88
C ALA A 60 -4.69 18.84 37.41
N ALA A 61 -5.30 19.95 36.98
CA ALA A 61 -5.02 20.55 35.68
C ALA A 61 -3.53 20.89 35.54
N GLY A 62 -2.95 20.57 34.37
CA GLY A 62 -1.52 20.76 34.12
C GLY A 62 -0.61 19.67 34.71
N SER A 63 -1.15 18.65 35.37
CA SER A 63 -0.36 17.51 35.85
C SER A 63 0.14 16.64 34.69
N ALA A 64 1.25 15.92 34.94
CA ALA A 64 1.82 14.98 33.99
C ALA A 64 0.86 13.84 33.61
N VAL A 65 -0.03 13.46 34.54
CA VAL A 65 -1.05 12.42 34.33
C VAL A 65 -2.08 12.85 33.28
N LEU A 66 -2.58 14.09 33.37
CA LEU A 66 -3.49 14.64 32.35
C LEU A 66 -2.79 14.82 31.01
N ALA A 67 -1.51 15.23 31.01
CA ALA A 67 -0.73 15.35 29.78
C ALA A 67 -0.56 13.99 29.06
N GLN A 68 -0.35 12.90 29.82
CA GLN A 68 -0.33 11.55 29.26
C GLN A 68 -1.68 11.13 28.68
N LEU A 69 -2.79 11.43 29.37
CA LEU A 69 -4.13 11.15 28.85
C LEU A 69 -4.40 11.91 27.55
N GLN A 70 -4.04 13.20 27.51
CA GLN A 70 -4.16 14.02 26.31
C GLN A 70 -3.33 13.43 25.16
N TYR A 71 -2.09 13.00 25.42
CA TYR A 71 -1.26 12.34 24.42
C TYR A 71 -1.90 11.05 23.90
N LEU A 72 -2.44 10.20 24.78
CA LEU A 72 -3.11 8.95 24.42
C LEU A 72 -4.33 9.19 23.51
N GLN A 73 -5.15 10.17 23.85
CA GLN A 73 -6.35 10.52 23.09
C GLN A 73 -6.00 11.15 21.74
N ALA A 74 -5.10 12.13 21.74
CA ALA A 74 -4.67 12.82 20.52
C ALA A 74 -3.98 11.84 19.57
N ALA A 75 -3.08 10.99 20.08
CA ALA A 75 -2.38 10.00 19.28
C ALA A 75 -3.34 8.99 18.64
N SER A 76 -4.26 8.42 19.42
CA SER A 76 -5.25 7.47 18.91
C SER A 76 -6.11 8.07 17.80
N ALA A 77 -6.50 9.34 17.94
CA ALA A 77 -7.38 10.03 17.01
C ALA A 77 -6.80 10.16 15.58
N TRP A 78 -5.49 10.40 15.44
CA TRP A 78 -4.86 10.47 14.11
C TRP A 78 -4.30 9.13 13.65
N LEU A 79 -3.92 8.25 14.57
CA LEU A 79 -3.36 6.94 14.24
C LEU A 79 -4.40 6.04 13.55
N GLU A 80 -5.66 6.14 13.96
CA GLU A 80 -6.76 5.37 13.38
C GLU A 80 -7.00 5.66 11.89
N PRO A 81 -7.15 6.91 11.42
CA PRO A 81 -7.26 7.19 9.99
C PRO A 81 -5.94 6.90 9.23
N PHE A 82 -4.78 7.06 9.87
CA PHE A 82 -3.47 6.89 9.22
C PHE A 82 -3.22 5.48 8.66
N LYS A 83 -3.69 4.42 9.35
CA LYS A 83 -3.58 3.03 8.83
C LYS A 83 -4.30 2.84 7.51
N PHE A 84 -5.42 3.55 7.30
CA PHE A 84 -6.20 3.46 6.08
C PHE A 84 -5.50 4.14 4.90
N THR A 85 -4.65 5.15 5.14
CA THR A 85 -3.78 5.72 4.11
C THR A 85 -2.76 4.71 3.60
N GLY A 86 -2.17 3.90 4.49
CA GLY A 86 -1.28 2.82 4.07
C GLY A 86 -2.01 1.74 3.27
N LEU A 87 -3.20 1.37 3.73
CA LEU A 87 -4.05 0.39 3.05
C LEU A 87 -4.48 0.87 1.66
N SER A 88 -4.87 2.14 1.51
CA SER A 88 -5.29 2.68 0.22
C SER A 88 -4.15 2.67 -0.80
N LEU A 89 -2.92 3.03 -0.38
CA LEU A 89 -1.74 2.96 -1.23
C LEU A 89 -1.44 1.55 -1.73
N ILE A 90 -1.57 0.54 -0.86
CA ILE A 90 -1.41 -0.87 -1.25
C ILE A 90 -2.48 -1.27 -2.27
N ILE A 91 -3.75 -0.92 -2.02
CA ILE A 91 -4.84 -1.20 -2.95
C ILE A 91 -4.58 -0.53 -4.31
N THR A 92 -4.14 0.72 -4.33
CA THR A 92 -3.76 1.42 -5.56
C THR A 92 -2.64 0.69 -6.30
N GLY A 93 -1.60 0.25 -5.59
CA GLY A 93 -0.51 -0.54 -6.18
C GLY A 93 -1.00 -1.85 -6.81
N ILE A 94 -1.91 -2.56 -6.13
CA ILE A 94 -2.53 -3.79 -6.64
C ILE A 94 -3.34 -3.51 -7.91
N VAL A 95 -4.16 -2.46 -7.92
CA VAL A 95 -4.96 -2.09 -9.10
C VAL A 95 -4.06 -1.77 -10.30
N LEU A 96 -2.94 -1.06 -10.08
CA LEU A 96 -1.95 -0.78 -11.12
C LEU A 96 -1.29 -2.07 -11.66
N SER A 97 -0.99 -3.04 -10.78
CA SER A 97 -0.50 -4.36 -11.19
C SER A 97 -1.49 -5.10 -12.08
N LEU A 98 -2.76 -5.14 -11.68
CA LEU A 98 -3.81 -5.82 -12.45
C LEU A 98 -4.02 -5.17 -13.81
N SER A 99 -4.03 -3.83 -13.87
CA SER A 99 -4.11 -3.08 -15.12
C SER A 99 -2.95 -3.43 -16.07
N ALA A 100 -1.73 -3.50 -15.55
CA ALA A 100 -0.56 -3.93 -16.30
C ALA A 100 -0.67 -5.37 -16.83
N ILE A 101 -1.17 -6.30 -16.01
CA ILE A 101 -1.39 -7.70 -16.43
C ILE A 101 -2.38 -7.74 -17.58
N ILE A 102 -3.52 -7.05 -17.48
CA ILE A 102 -4.54 -7.01 -18.54
C ILE A 102 -3.96 -6.48 -19.84
N GLN A 103 -3.18 -5.40 -19.80
CA GLN A 103 -2.52 -4.85 -21.00
C GLN A 103 -1.55 -5.85 -21.62
N THR A 104 -0.74 -6.51 -20.79
CA THR A 104 0.22 -7.53 -21.24
C THR A 104 -0.50 -8.70 -21.92
N LEU A 105 -1.62 -9.17 -21.37
CA LEU A 105 -2.42 -10.24 -21.94
C LEU A 105 -3.04 -9.83 -23.29
N ARG A 106 -3.56 -8.60 -23.41
CA ARG A 106 -4.09 -8.07 -24.68
C ARG A 106 -3.02 -8.02 -25.76
N THR A 107 -1.82 -7.54 -25.43
CA THR A 107 -0.70 -7.50 -26.39
C THR A 107 -0.29 -8.89 -26.83
N ARG A 108 -0.22 -9.85 -25.89
CA ARG A 108 0.08 -11.26 -26.21
C ARG A 108 -0.98 -11.89 -27.11
N ALA A 109 -2.27 -11.62 -26.86
CA ALA A 109 -3.36 -12.11 -27.69
C ALA A 109 -3.27 -11.59 -29.13
N ALA A 110 -3.01 -10.28 -29.32
CA ALA A 110 -2.86 -9.69 -30.65
C ALA A 110 -1.66 -10.27 -31.42
N VAL A 111 -0.53 -10.50 -30.74
CA VAL A 111 0.64 -11.15 -31.34
C VAL A 111 0.33 -12.59 -31.78
N MET A 112 -0.42 -13.35 -30.98
CA MET A 112 -0.82 -14.71 -31.35
C MET A 112 -1.74 -14.73 -32.58
N ASP A 113 -2.71 -13.81 -32.65
CA ASP A 113 -3.63 -13.71 -33.79
C ASP A 113 -2.90 -13.42 -35.11
N THR A 114 -1.97 -12.45 -35.08
CA THR A 114 -1.15 -12.14 -36.26
C THR A 114 -0.23 -13.29 -36.68
N ALA A 115 0.36 -14.02 -35.72
CA ALA A 115 1.20 -15.18 -36.01
C ALA A 115 0.39 -16.34 -36.63
N LEU A 116 -0.82 -16.58 -36.13
CA LEU A 116 -1.73 -17.59 -36.68
C LEU A 116 -2.20 -17.21 -38.09
N ALA A 117 -2.55 -15.95 -38.33
CA ALA A 117 -2.93 -15.44 -39.65
C ALA A 117 -1.79 -15.62 -40.67
N ALA A 118 -0.55 -15.30 -40.30
CA ALA A 118 0.63 -15.49 -41.15
C ALA A 118 0.86 -16.97 -41.50
N ARG A 119 0.72 -17.88 -40.51
CA ARG A 119 0.86 -19.33 -40.74
C ARG A 119 -0.23 -19.88 -41.67
N LYS A 120 -1.48 -19.39 -41.54
CA LYS A 120 -2.59 -19.80 -42.40
C LYS A 120 -2.39 -19.34 -43.85
N GLY A 121 -1.82 -18.14 -44.05
CA GLY A 121 -1.48 -17.64 -45.39
C GLY A 121 -0.37 -18.42 -46.09
N ALA A 122 0.58 -18.99 -45.33
CA ALA A 122 1.69 -19.79 -45.87
C ALA A 122 1.31 -21.24 -46.26
N SER A 123 0.07 -21.66 -45.99
CA SER A 123 -0.45 -23.01 -46.26
C SER A 123 -1.37 -23.08 -47.49
N ARG A 124 -1.50 -21.98 -48.25
CA ARG A 124 -2.17 -21.91 -49.55
C ARG A 124 -1.15 -21.61 -50.63
#